data_AF-A0A090DED9-F1
#
_entry.id   AF-A0A090DED9-F1
#
_cell.length_a   1.000
_cell.length_b   1.000
_cell.length_c   1.000
_cell.angle_alpha   90.00
_cell.angle_beta   90.00
_cell.angle_gamma   90.00
#
_symmetry.space_group_name_H-M   'P 1'
#
loop_
_entity.id
_entity.type
_entity.pdbx_description
1 polymer ?
#
loop_
_entity_poly.entity_id
_entity_poly.type
_entity_poly.pdbx_seq_one_letter_code
_entity_poly.pdbx_strand_id
1 'polypeptide(L)'
;MALANFIDRAATAASQVLTDFHLGDFKTALEKQVVAVAFDDNAVSCAEGRATLDLTVRLLARLYPILAILPLDDAASTQAQALERLAKSINPKIGIRRSGKSATICVVAGAMRPSLGCPTFFMGSEGWAAKLSRTGPVGSGSSSLPYGAGAASCFAAANVFRTVFGLQLTGAELDEYIDLSLFTYSRRKSGDPSPIEFPVDLGETHLVGLGAIGHGSLWTLARQSGLSGRLHVIDHESIELSNLQRYVLAGQSDVGMLKTEFAMNALGSTALKVEAHPLRWADYVAHRGDWRFERVGVALDTAADRLAVQGTLPRWIANAWTQEHDLGVSRHGFDDGRACLCCMYLPTGRSKDEHQLFAEELGMLEAHDQVKTLLQTNAAVPHDFVARVATAMGVPFEPLARFVGQPLRSFYQQAICGGVVFQLSGGSRLVRTVVPMAFQSALAGIMLAAELVKHSSGLPASPTTSTRLNLLRPLGSHLHDPKAKDSSGRCICSDEDFIGAYRRKYGNTVEQPSKVSAA
;
A
#
# COMPACT_ATOMS: atom_id res chain seq x y z
N MET A 1 12.08 20.53 -17.34
CA MET A 1 11.71 19.14 -17.00
C MET A 1 10.58 19.22 -15.99
N ALA A 2 9.64 18.28 -15.98
CA ALA A 2 8.40 18.49 -15.24
C ALA A 2 8.11 17.33 -14.29
N LEU A 3 7.62 17.69 -13.10
CA LEU A 3 7.03 16.78 -12.14
C LEU A 3 5.91 15.95 -12.78
N ALA A 4 5.62 14.79 -12.18
CA ALA A 4 4.54 13.92 -12.64
C ALA A 4 3.20 14.69 -12.74
N ASN A 5 2.36 14.35 -13.71
CA ASN A 5 1.03 14.95 -13.89
C ASN A 5 0.04 14.63 -12.75
N PHE A 6 0.45 13.83 -11.77
CA PHE A 6 -0.27 13.53 -10.53
C PHE A 6 0.50 13.98 -9.28
N ILE A 7 1.54 14.83 -9.42
CA ILE A 7 2.42 15.25 -8.32
C ILE A 7 1.66 15.88 -7.16
N ASP A 8 0.58 16.59 -7.42
CA ASP A 8 -0.14 17.30 -6.38
C ASP A 8 -0.76 16.32 -5.37
N ARG A 9 -1.12 15.11 -5.82
CA ARG A 9 -1.59 14.06 -4.93
C ARG A 9 -0.47 13.45 -4.10
N ALA A 10 0.74 13.37 -4.64
CA ALA A 10 1.94 13.01 -3.87
C ALA A 10 2.32 14.12 -2.88
N ALA A 11 2.11 15.39 -3.24
CA ALA A 11 2.32 16.53 -2.35
C ALA A 11 1.33 16.53 -1.18
N THR A 12 0.06 16.16 -1.39
CA THR A 12 -0.89 15.94 -0.29
C THR A 12 -0.45 14.81 0.66
N ALA A 13 0.14 13.74 0.13
CA ALA A 13 0.71 12.68 0.96
C ALA A 13 1.91 13.19 1.79
N ALA A 14 2.81 13.93 1.14
CA ALA A 14 3.95 14.52 1.80
C ALA A 14 3.56 15.54 2.87
N SER A 15 2.55 16.39 2.64
CA SER A 15 2.12 17.41 3.60
C SER A 15 1.57 16.85 4.91
N GLN A 16 1.20 15.57 4.94
CA GLN A 16 0.73 14.90 6.15
C GLN A 16 1.88 14.36 7.01
N VAL A 17 3.07 14.22 6.44
CA VAL A 17 4.21 13.63 7.14
C VAL A 17 5.35 14.61 7.37
N LEU A 18 5.40 15.68 6.56
CA LEU A 18 6.41 16.71 6.63
C LEU A 18 5.92 17.90 7.48
N THR A 19 6.72 18.29 8.46
CA THR A 19 6.51 19.53 9.24
C THR A 19 6.84 20.74 8.38
N ASP A 20 6.17 21.87 8.64
CA ASP A 20 6.39 23.15 7.93
C ASP A 20 6.29 23.03 6.40
N PHE A 21 5.29 22.25 5.94
CA PHE A 21 5.13 21.95 4.53
C PHE A 21 4.71 23.19 3.70
N HIS A 22 5.50 23.48 2.67
CA HIS A 22 5.15 24.44 1.62
C HIS A 22 5.25 23.79 0.23
N LEU A 23 4.19 23.91 -0.58
CA LEU A 23 4.09 23.22 -1.86
C LEU A 23 5.20 23.61 -2.84
N GLY A 24 5.56 24.90 -2.92
CA GLY A 24 6.61 25.40 -3.79
C GLY A 24 7.99 24.87 -3.42
N ASP A 25 8.30 24.87 -2.12
CA ASP A 25 9.57 24.37 -1.59
C ASP A 25 9.71 22.87 -1.76
N PHE A 26 8.63 22.11 -1.53
CA PHE A 26 8.58 20.67 -1.78
C PHE A 26 8.88 20.34 -3.24
N LYS A 27 8.21 21.02 -4.19
CA LYS A 27 8.45 20.84 -5.63
C LYS A 27 9.90 21.18 -6.01
N THR A 28 10.40 22.31 -5.51
CA THR A 28 11.79 22.75 -5.74
C THR A 28 12.81 21.76 -5.15
N ALA A 29 12.54 21.18 -3.97
CA ALA A 29 13.40 20.20 -3.34
C ALA A 29 13.50 18.91 -4.18
N LEU A 30 12.38 18.45 -4.76
CA LEU A 30 12.35 17.30 -5.66
C LEU A 30 13.10 17.56 -6.98
N GLU A 31 12.93 18.73 -7.58
CA GLU A 31 13.58 19.10 -8.84
C GLU A 31 15.12 19.18 -8.74
N LYS A 32 15.64 19.44 -7.55
CA LYS A 32 17.08 19.41 -7.26
C LYS A 32 17.65 17.99 -7.22
N GLN A 33 16.80 16.96 -7.13
CA GLN A 33 17.27 15.58 -6.97
C GLN A 33 17.49 14.88 -8.31
N VAL A 34 18.58 14.12 -8.38
CA VAL A 34 18.79 13.08 -9.39
C VAL A 34 19.04 11.79 -8.64
N VAL A 35 18.01 10.94 -8.59
CA VAL A 35 18.12 9.66 -7.89
C VAL A 35 18.68 8.61 -8.83
N ALA A 36 19.88 8.12 -8.54
CA ALA A 36 20.52 7.06 -9.32
C ALA A 36 20.03 5.68 -8.89
N VAL A 37 19.65 4.86 -9.86
CA VAL A 37 19.38 3.43 -9.71
C VAL A 37 20.52 2.70 -10.43
N ALA A 38 21.47 2.19 -9.65
CA ALA A 38 22.63 1.47 -10.15
C ALA A 38 22.47 -0.04 -9.98
N PHE A 39 22.94 -0.83 -10.95
CA PHE A 39 22.80 -2.27 -10.92
C PHE A 39 23.77 -3.00 -11.83
N ASP A 40 24.08 -4.24 -11.49
CA ASP A 40 25.02 -5.11 -12.20
C ASP A 40 24.36 -6.43 -12.65
N ASP A 41 25.16 -7.33 -13.21
CA ASP A 41 24.74 -8.65 -13.66
C ASP A 41 24.10 -9.49 -12.53
N ASN A 42 24.59 -9.39 -11.28
CA ASN A 42 24.01 -10.10 -10.16
C ASN A 42 22.54 -9.72 -9.95
N ALA A 43 22.21 -8.43 -10.09
CA ALA A 43 20.84 -7.97 -9.95
C ALA A 43 19.94 -8.37 -11.14
N VAL A 44 20.45 -8.37 -12.37
CA VAL A 44 19.62 -8.61 -13.56
C VAL A 44 19.46 -10.09 -13.90
N SER A 45 20.40 -10.94 -13.49
CA SER A 45 20.39 -12.39 -13.76
C SER A 45 19.43 -13.16 -12.85
N CYS A 46 19.16 -12.69 -11.62
CA CYS A 46 18.24 -13.34 -10.68
C CYS A 46 16.83 -12.71 -10.66
N ALA A 47 15.82 -13.50 -10.27
CA ALA A 47 14.44 -13.03 -10.19
C ALA A 47 14.21 -12.00 -9.07
N GLU A 48 14.83 -12.22 -7.91
CA GLU A 48 14.83 -11.29 -6.77
C GLU A 48 15.40 -9.91 -7.13
N GLY A 49 16.56 -9.86 -7.80
CA GLY A 49 17.18 -8.60 -8.21
C GLY A 49 16.35 -7.85 -9.26
N ARG A 50 15.78 -8.57 -10.26
CA ARG A 50 14.85 -7.98 -11.23
C ARG A 50 13.58 -7.43 -10.57
N ALA A 51 13.02 -8.14 -9.60
CA ALA A 51 11.87 -7.67 -8.83
C ALA A 51 12.22 -6.42 -8.00
N THR A 52 13.40 -6.41 -7.36
CA THR A 52 13.91 -5.26 -6.61
C THR A 52 14.03 -4.02 -7.50
N LEU A 53 14.59 -4.18 -8.71
CA LEU A 53 14.73 -3.09 -9.67
C LEU A 53 13.38 -2.57 -10.19
N ASP A 54 12.48 -3.47 -10.57
CA ASP A 54 11.14 -3.12 -11.06
C ASP A 54 10.36 -2.30 -10.03
N LEU A 55 10.29 -2.74 -8.76
CA LEU A 55 9.55 -2.00 -7.74
C LEU A 55 10.25 -0.70 -7.34
N THR A 56 11.59 -0.68 -7.24
CA THR A 56 12.31 0.55 -6.93
C THR A 56 12.07 1.62 -8.00
N VAL A 57 12.13 1.27 -9.29
CA VAL A 57 11.82 2.22 -10.37
C VAL A 57 10.36 2.68 -10.29
N ARG A 58 9.41 1.77 -10.03
CA ARG A 58 7.99 2.12 -9.83
C ARG A 58 7.76 3.11 -8.71
N LEU A 59 8.49 2.97 -7.60
CA LEU A 59 8.37 3.85 -6.45
C LEU A 59 9.01 5.22 -6.73
N LEU A 60 10.24 5.22 -7.25
CA LEU A 60 11.00 6.46 -7.45
C LEU A 60 10.43 7.32 -8.59
N ALA A 61 9.97 6.71 -9.69
CA ALA A 61 9.43 7.44 -10.85
C ALA A 61 8.13 8.23 -10.55
N ARG A 62 7.42 7.87 -9.46
CA ARG A 62 6.18 8.54 -9.04
C ARG A 62 6.44 9.84 -8.28
N LEU A 63 7.62 9.99 -7.67
CA LEU A 63 7.93 11.13 -6.82
C LEU A 63 9.07 11.99 -7.39
N TYR A 64 10.14 11.36 -7.87
CA TYR A 64 11.33 12.07 -8.31
C TYR A 64 11.26 12.39 -9.81
N PRO A 65 11.45 13.66 -10.22
CA PRO A 65 11.32 14.05 -11.62
C PRO A 65 12.51 13.60 -12.48
N ILE A 66 13.63 13.18 -11.90
CA ILE A 66 14.83 12.75 -12.63
C ILE A 66 15.41 11.49 -12.00
N LEU A 67 15.56 10.45 -12.81
CA LEU A 67 16.31 9.23 -12.47
C LEU A 67 17.57 9.11 -13.32
N ALA A 68 18.65 8.63 -12.73
CA ALA A 68 19.80 8.12 -13.47
C ALA A 68 19.77 6.59 -13.45
N ILE A 69 19.63 5.94 -14.61
CA ILE A 69 19.58 4.48 -14.73
C ILE A 69 20.96 3.99 -15.15
N LEU A 70 21.67 3.32 -14.25
CA LEU A 70 23.12 3.08 -14.36
C LEU A 70 23.44 1.57 -14.32
N PRO A 71 23.52 0.89 -15.47
CA PRO A 71 24.14 -0.44 -15.51
C PRO A 71 25.65 -0.29 -15.17
N LEU A 72 26.16 -1.16 -14.29
CA LEU A 72 27.54 -1.15 -13.82
C LEU A 72 28.46 -2.07 -14.62
N ASP A 73 27.87 -2.92 -15.46
CA ASP A 73 28.54 -3.79 -16.41
C ASP A 73 27.75 -3.91 -17.72
N ASP A 74 28.38 -4.51 -18.73
CA ASP A 74 27.78 -4.67 -20.06
C ASP A 74 26.58 -5.62 -20.05
N ALA A 75 26.58 -6.64 -19.19
CA ALA A 75 25.50 -7.62 -19.08
C ALA A 75 24.18 -6.98 -18.60
N ALA A 76 24.27 -6.01 -17.68
CA ALA A 76 23.13 -5.26 -17.18
C ALA A 76 22.58 -4.21 -18.17
N SER A 77 23.30 -3.87 -19.24
CA SER A 77 22.95 -2.73 -20.11
C SER A 77 21.59 -2.87 -20.81
N THR A 78 21.16 -4.10 -21.13
CA THR A 78 19.85 -4.36 -21.76
C THR A 78 18.69 -4.03 -20.81
N GLN A 79 18.86 -4.34 -19.51
CA GLN A 79 17.85 -4.09 -18.49
C GLN A 79 17.60 -2.58 -18.28
N ALA A 80 18.61 -1.73 -18.51
CA ALA A 80 18.46 -0.28 -18.39
C ALA A 80 17.36 0.28 -19.29
N GLN A 81 17.21 -0.22 -20.51
CA GLN A 81 16.17 0.22 -21.44
C GLN A 81 14.77 -0.22 -21.00
N ALA A 82 14.65 -1.39 -20.38
CA ALA A 82 13.37 -1.86 -19.82
C ALA A 82 12.94 -0.98 -18.63
N LEU A 83 13.88 -0.67 -17.73
CA LEU A 83 13.64 0.20 -16.58
C LEU A 83 13.32 1.65 -17.01
N GLU A 84 13.98 2.16 -18.05
CA GLU A 84 13.67 3.46 -18.64
C GLU A 84 12.23 3.50 -19.18
N ARG A 85 11.80 2.47 -19.91
CA ARG A 85 10.43 2.37 -20.42
C ARG A 85 9.40 2.29 -19.28
N LEU A 86 9.70 1.52 -18.24
CA LEU A 86 8.86 1.43 -17.03
C LEU A 86 8.72 2.78 -16.32
N ALA A 87 9.81 3.52 -16.13
CA ALA A 87 9.75 4.84 -15.52
C ALA A 87 8.88 5.81 -16.34
N LYS A 88 9.02 5.78 -17.68
CA LYS A 88 8.25 6.63 -18.60
C LYS A 88 6.78 6.24 -18.70
N SER A 89 6.42 4.96 -18.57
CA SER A 89 5.01 4.54 -18.56
C SER A 89 4.27 5.05 -17.33
N ILE A 90 5.00 5.33 -16.24
CA ILE A 90 4.47 5.89 -15.00
C ILE A 90 4.43 7.42 -15.06
N ASN A 91 5.58 8.03 -15.35
CA ASN A 91 5.72 9.47 -15.46
C ASN A 91 6.29 9.82 -16.85
N PRO A 92 5.44 10.17 -17.82
CA PRO A 92 5.89 10.50 -19.18
C PRO A 92 6.85 11.70 -19.26
N LYS A 93 6.84 12.55 -18.22
CA LYS A 93 7.67 13.76 -18.14
C LYS A 93 9.00 13.53 -17.40
N ILE A 94 9.26 12.29 -16.96
CA ILE A 94 10.45 11.96 -16.18
C ILE A 94 11.73 12.17 -16.98
N GLY A 95 12.71 12.77 -16.32
CA GLY A 95 14.07 12.86 -16.79
C GLY A 95 14.83 11.57 -16.63
N ILE A 96 15.46 11.10 -17.70
CA ILE A 96 16.34 9.92 -17.64
C ILE A 96 17.76 10.34 -17.98
N ARG A 97 18.68 10.06 -17.05
CA ARG A 97 20.13 10.26 -17.22
C ARG A 97 20.81 8.90 -17.35
N ARG A 98 21.83 8.83 -18.20
CA ARG A 98 22.68 7.63 -18.39
C ARG A 98 24.05 7.77 -17.72
N SER A 99 24.22 8.79 -16.89
CA SER A 99 25.45 9.08 -16.15
C SER A 99 25.10 9.50 -14.72
N GLY A 100 25.90 9.02 -13.76
CA GLY A 100 25.74 9.34 -12.35
C GLY A 100 26.45 10.63 -11.89
N LYS A 101 27.09 11.40 -12.79
CA LYS A 101 27.86 12.60 -12.42
C LYS A 101 27.08 13.64 -11.61
N SER A 102 25.76 13.73 -11.82
CA SER A 102 24.87 14.65 -11.11
C SER A 102 24.00 13.96 -10.07
N ALA A 103 24.26 12.69 -9.75
CA ALA A 103 23.45 11.94 -8.79
C ALA A 103 23.55 12.57 -7.41
N THR A 104 22.41 12.89 -6.80
CA THR A 104 22.35 13.42 -5.43
C THR A 104 22.20 12.32 -4.40
N ILE A 105 21.60 11.19 -4.79
CA ILE A 105 21.37 10.00 -3.97
C ILE A 105 21.44 8.78 -4.90
N CYS A 106 21.98 7.66 -4.41
CA CYS A 106 22.05 6.41 -5.15
C CYS A 106 21.39 5.25 -4.39
N VAL A 107 20.63 4.42 -5.10
CA VAL A 107 20.22 3.09 -4.68
C VAL A 107 20.87 2.07 -5.60
N VAL A 108 21.41 1.00 -5.01
CA VAL A 108 22.21 -0.01 -5.73
C VAL A 108 21.60 -1.39 -5.50
N ALA A 109 21.27 -2.09 -6.58
CA ALA A 109 20.96 -3.52 -6.51
C ALA A 109 22.15 -4.31 -7.11
N GLY A 110 22.58 -5.37 -6.43
CA GLY A 110 23.66 -6.22 -6.92
C GLY A 110 24.85 -6.32 -5.96
N ALA A 111 25.99 -6.72 -6.51
CA ALA A 111 27.23 -7.00 -5.79
C ALA A 111 28.32 -5.93 -6.02
N MET A 112 28.18 -5.08 -7.03
CA MET A 112 29.14 -4.03 -7.37
C MET A 112 28.87 -2.72 -6.65
N ARG A 113 29.95 -1.97 -6.39
CA ARG A 113 29.88 -0.61 -5.88
C ARG A 113 30.02 0.40 -7.03
N PRO A 114 29.07 1.34 -7.21
CA PRO A 114 29.27 2.43 -8.14
C PRO A 114 30.28 3.44 -7.58
N SER A 115 31.10 4.03 -8.46
CA SER A 115 31.98 5.14 -8.10
C SER A 115 31.21 6.47 -8.11
N LEU A 116 30.40 6.70 -7.07
CA LEU A 116 29.59 7.91 -6.90
C LEU A 116 29.87 8.55 -5.53
N GLY A 117 29.97 9.88 -5.49
CA GLY A 117 30.26 10.66 -4.28
C GLY A 117 29.02 11.07 -3.48
N CYS A 118 27.90 10.38 -3.64
CA CYS A 118 26.62 10.71 -3.01
C CYS A 118 26.20 9.66 -1.95
N PRO A 119 25.28 9.99 -1.03
CA PRO A 119 24.64 8.99 -0.17
C PRO A 119 24.14 7.80 -0.99
N THR A 120 24.51 6.60 -0.56
CA THR A 120 24.28 5.36 -1.32
C THR A 120 23.65 4.30 -0.42
N PHE A 121 22.58 3.66 -0.90
CA PHE A 121 21.89 2.57 -0.23
C PHE A 121 21.96 1.31 -1.09
N PHE A 122 22.59 0.27 -0.58
CA PHE A 122 22.66 -1.03 -1.21
C PHE A 122 21.46 -1.85 -0.77
N MET A 123 20.63 -2.26 -1.73
CA MET A 123 19.40 -3.01 -1.51
C MET A 123 19.50 -4.39 -2.17
N GLY A 124 18.83 -5.36 -1.58
CA GLY A 124 18.75 -6.71 -2.12
C GLY A 124 17.93 -7.60 -1.22
N SER A 125 17.94 -8.89 -1.48
CA SER A 125 17.08 -9.83 -0.77
C SER A 125 17.63 -11.23 -0.73
N GLU A 126 16.98 -12.09 0.06
CA GLU A 126 17.15 -13.53 0.00
C GLU A 126 15.83 -14.20 0.39
N GLY A 127 15.03 -14.53 -0.62
CA GLY A 127 13.68 -15.06 -0.48
C GLY A 127 12.74 -14.12 0.29
N TRP A 128 12.44 -14.49 1.54
CA TRP A 128 11.61 -13.69 2.45
C TRP A 128 12.36 -12.52 3.10
N ALA A 129 13.69 -12.50 3.00
CA ALA A 129 14.54 -11.52 3.66
C ALA A 129 14.75 -10.28 2.80
N ALA A 130 14.42 -9.11 3.36
CA ALA A 130 14.76 -7.82 2.78
C ALA A 130 16.06 -7.31 3.39
N LYS A 131 17.00 -6.91 2.53
CA LYS A 131 18.32 -6.42 2.93
C LYS A 131 18.53 -4.97 2.48
N LEU A 132 19.11 -4.16 3.36
CA LEU A 132 19.56 -2.80 3.07
C LEU A 132 20.89 -2.56 3.80
N SER A 133 21.82 -1.84 3.18
CA SER A 133 23.05 -1.39 3.83
C SER A 133 23.49 -0.03 3.30
N ARG A 134 24.07 0.81 4.15
CA ARG A 134 24.78 2.04 3.73
C ARG A 134 26.25 1.81 3.46
N THR A 135 26.81 0.72 3.97
CA THR A 135 28.26 0.50 3.97
C THR A 135 28.74 -0.27 2.76
N GLY A 136 27.94 -1.16 2.17
CA GLY A 136 28.33 -1.92 0.98
C GLY A 136 27.26 -2.84 0.40
N PRO A 137 27.53 -3.43 -0.77
CA PRO A 137 26.61 -4.32 -1.48
C PRO A 137 26.11 -5.47 -0.61
N VAL A 138 24.80 -5.76 -0.70
CA VAL A 138 24.15 -6.86 0.03
C VAL A 138 23.76 -8.04 -0.87
N GLY A 139 23.82 -7.86 -2.20
CA GLY A 139 23.49 -8.88 -3.19
C GLY A 139 22.01 -9.27 -3.20
N SER A 140 21.62 -10.08 -4.19
CA SER A 140 20.31 -10.73 -4.23
C SER A 140 20.45 -12.25 -4.24
N GLY A 141 19.51 -12.93 -3.59
CA GLY A 141 19.41 -14.38 -3.59
C GLY A 141 18.99 -14.94 -4.95
N SER A 142 19.11 -16.25 -5.09
CA SER A 142 18.75 -16.98 -6.31
C SER A 142 17.29 -17.41 -6.36
N SER A 143 16.48 -17.09 -5.34
CA SER A 143 15.08 -17.52 -5.34
C SER A 143 14.23 -16.69 -6.31
N SER A 144 13.00 -17.14 -6.52
CA SER A 144 11.94 -16.47 -7.28
C SER A 144 10.93 -15.79 -6.36
N LEU A 145 11.17 -15.77 -5.04
CA LEU A 145 10.20 -15.22 -4.09
C LEU A 145 10.27 -13.68 -4.09
N PRO A 146 9.13 -12.97 -4.24
CA PRO A 146 9.13 -11.52 -4.40
C PRO A 146 9.15 -10.73 -3.09
N TYR A 147 9.00 -11.39 -1.94
CA TYR A 147 8.72 -10.72 -0.67
C TYR A 147 9.88 -9.85 -0.19
N GLY A 148 11.06 -10.46 -0.02
CA GLY A 148 12.26 -9.75 0.43
C GLY A 148 12.65 -8.63 -0.53
N ALA A 149 12.63 -8.94 -1.83
CA ALA A 149 12.91 -7.99 -2.91
C ALA A 149 11.99 -6.76 -2.83
N GLY A 150 10.68 -6.99 -2.72
CA GLY A 150 9.69 -5.93 -2.65
C GLY A 150 9.86 -5.04 -1.42
N ALA A 151 10.11 -5.62 -0.25
CA ALA A 151 10.34 -4.83 0.96
C ALA A 151 11.67 -4.06 0.92
N ALA A 152 12.74 -4.64 0.37
CA ALA A 152 14.02 -3.95 0.19
C ALA A 152 13.85 -2.69 -0.68
N SER A 153 13.09 -2.77 -1.78
CA SER A 153 12.74 -1.60 -2.58
C SER A 153 12.00 -0.52 -1.79
N CYS A 154 11.06 -0.92 -0.92
CA CYS A 154 10.32 0.02 -0.07
C CYS A 154 11.23 0.69 0.96
N PHE A 155 12.15 -0.07 1.60
CA PHE A 155 13.13 0.48 2.54
C PHE A 155 14.11 1.44 1.86
N ALA A 156 14.60 1.09 0.66
CA ALA A 156 15.46 1.97 -0.12
C ALA A 156 14.73 3.28 -0.47
N ALA A 157 13.52 3.22 -1.02
CA ALA A 157 12.73 4.41 -1.36
C ALA A 157 12.44 5.29 -0.13
N ALA A 158 12.17 4.68 1.03
CA ALA A 158 11.96 5.39 2.28
C ALA A 158 13.24 6.10 2.80
N ASN A 159 14.41 5.49 2.62
CA ASN A 159 15.70 6.11 2.95
C ASN A 159 16.06 7.26 1.98
N VAL A 160 15.73 7.12 0.69
CA VAL A 160 15.84 8.24 -0.27
C VAL A 160 14.94 9.40 0.17
N PHE A 161 13.69 9.11 0.55
CA PHE A 161 12.75 10.13 1.04
C PHE A 161 13.29 10.87 2.29
N ARG A 162 13.76 10.13 3.30
CA ARG A 162 14.39 10.70 4.51
C ARG A 162 15.66 11.48 4.21
N THR A 163 16.45 11.08 3.21
CA THR A 163 17.63 11.84 2.80
C THR A 163 17.26 13.22 2.26
N VAL A 164 16.15 13.33 1.50
CA VAL A 164 15.70 14.59 0.91
C VAL A 164 14.98 15.48 1.92
N PHE A 165 14.13 14.89 2.77
CA PHE A 165 13.21 15.63 3.64
C PHE A 165 13.51 15.46 5.13
N GLY A 166 14.70 14.98 5.51
CA GLY A 166 15.02 14.64 6.90
C GLY A 166 14.88 15.80 7.88
N LEU A 167 15.08 17.05 7.44
CA LEU A 167 14.89 18.24 8.27
C LEU A 167 13.41 18.54 8.60
N GLN A 168 12.48 17.99 7.82
CA GLN A 168 11.02 18.15 7.99
C GLN A 168 10.38 16.90 8.63
N LEU A 169 11.19 15.93 9.06
CA LEU A 169 10.74 14.66 9.61
C LEU A 169 11.26 14.50 11.04
N THR A 170 10.42 13.99 11.93
CA THR A 170 10.84 13.63 13.29
C THR A 170 11.42 12.22 13.31
N GLY A 171 12.65 12.06 13.82
CA GLY A 171 13.33 10.75 13.84
C GLY A 171 13.70 10.27 12.44
N ALA A 172 14.16 11.17 11.59
CA ALA A 172 14.47 10.91 10.19
C ALA A 172 15.83 10.25 9.95
N GLU A 173 16.45 9.65 10.98
CA GLU A 173 17.72 8.97 10.83
C GLU A 173 17.62 7.90 9.75
N LEU A 174 18.71 7.66 9.04
CA LEU A 174 18.75 6.68 7.96
C LEU A 174 19.00 5.29 8.54
N ASP A 175 18.49 4.26 7.88
CA ASP A 175 18.81 2.88 8.24
C ASP A 175 20.27 2.57 7.86
N GLU A 176 21.08 2.17 8.85
CA GLU A 176 22.45 1.72 8.58
C GLU A 176 22.47 0.34 7.92
N TYR A 177 21.67 -0.59 8.45
CA TYR A 177 21.58 -1.96 7.99
C TYR A 177 20.20 -2.54 8.31
N ILE A 178 19.59 -3.20 7.34
CA ILE A 178 18.36 -3.98 7.49
C ILE A 178 18.63 -5.40 7.01
N ASP A 179 18.15 -6.37 7.80
CA ASP A 179 18.03 -7.79 7.40
C ASP A 179 16.78 -8.35 8.07
N LEU A 180 15.64 -8.11 7.42
CA LEU A 180 14.31 -8.38 7.96
C LEU A 180 13.64 -9.51 7.19
N SER A 181 13.23 -10.57 7.87
CA SER A 181 12.40 -11.61 7.26
C SER A 181 10.93 -11.21 7.29
N LEU A 182 10.25 -11.18 6.14
CA LEU A 182 8.78 -11.02 6.05
C LEU A 182 8.03 -12.31 6.37
N PHE A 183 8.75 -13.42 6.52
CA PHE A 183 8.17 -14.66 7.01
C PHE A 183 7.81 -14.51 8.49
N THR A 184 8.77 -14.08 9.31
CA THR A 184 8.65 -13.96 10.78
C THR A 184 8.45 -12.54 11.29
N TYR A 185 8.69 -11.51 10.46
CA TYR A 185 8.81 -10.10 10.86
C TYR A 185 9.83 -9.83 11.95
N SER A 186 10.91 -10.61 11.93
CA SER A 186 12.03 -10.47 12.85
C SER A 186 13.33 -10.31 12.07
N ARG A 187 14.32 -9.70 12.72
CA ARG A 187 15.68 -9.63 12.18
C ARG A 187 16.22 -11.06 12.02
N ARG A 188 16.76 -11.39 10.85
CA ARG A 188 17.35 -12.71 10.63
C ARG A 188 18.55 -12.94 11.53
N LYS A 189 18.64 -14.16 12.05
CA LYS A 189 19.85 -14.74 12.62
C LYS A 189 20.44 -15.72 11.61
N SER A 190 21.76 -15.93 11.71
CA SER A 190 22.43 -16.94 10.89
C SER A 190 21.80 -18.31 11.14
N GLY A 191 21.44 -19.03 10.07
CA GLY A 191 20.78 -20.33 10.15
C GLY A 191 19.26 -20.30 10.33
N ASP A 192 18.61 -19.13 10.34
CA ASP A 192 17.14 -19.06 10.41
C ASP A 192 16.52 -19.80 9.20
N PRO A 193 15.67 -20.82 9.44
CA PRO A 193 14.98 -21.50 8.36
C PRO A 193 14.00 -20.53 7.71
N SER A 194 14.13 -20.33 6.40
CA SER A 194 13.12 -19.66 5.58
C SER A 194 12.70 -20.63 4.48
N PRO A 195 11.39 -20.80 4.23
CA PRO A 195 10.93 -21.64 3.14
C PRO A 195 11.57 -21.19 1.84
N ILE A 196 12.25 -22.12 1.16
CA ILE A 196 12.75 -21.98 -0.20
C ILE A 196 11.57 -22.20 -1.14
N GLU A 197 11.58 -21.58 -2.32
CA GLU A 197 10.53 -21.65 -3.36
C GLU A 197 9.63 -22.89 -3.29
N PHE A 198 8.32 -22.64 -3.21
CA PHE A 198 7.31 -23.69 -3.15
C PHE A 198 6.08 -23.25 -3.96
N PRO A 199 5.41 -24.20 -4.64
CA PRO A 199 4.12 -23.92 -5.26
C PRO A 199 3.09 -23.61 -4.16
N VAL A 200 2.16 -22.73 -4.47
CA VAL A 200 1.15 -22.24 -3.53
C VAL A 200 -0.22 -22.38 -4.17
N ASP A 201 -1.09 -23.18 -3.55
CA ASP A 201 -2.51 -23.15 -3.85
C ASP A 201 -3.20 -22.21 -2.85
N LEU A 202 -3.80 -21.12 -3.35
CA LEU A 202 -4.60 -20.21 -2.52
C LEU A 202 -5.95 -20.81 -2.12
N GLY A 203 -6.34 -21.97 -2.65
CA GLY A 203 -7.71 -22.48 -2.54
C GLY A 203 -8.68 -21.41 -3.04
N GLU A 204 -9.80 -21.21 -2.35
CA GLU A 204 -10.67 -20.07 -2.59
C GLU A 204 -10.30 -18.89 -1.69
N THR A 205 -9.93 -17.75 -2.28
CA THR A 205 -9.50 -16.53 -1.57
C THR A 205 -10.18 -15.30 -2.16
N HIS A 206 -10.47 -14.31 -1.30
CA HIS A 206 -11.03 -13.01 -1.67
C HIS A 206 -10.02 -11.91 -1.39
N LEU A 207 -9.73 -11.05 -2.37
CA LEU A 207 -9.00 -9.81 -2.18
C LEU A 207 -9.98 -8.64 -2.31
N VAL A 208 -10.27 -8.00 -1.18
CA VAL A 208 -11.27 -6.94 -1.08
C VAL A 208 -10.57 -5.59 -0.96
N GLY A 209 -10.83 -4.72 -1.94
CA GLY A 209 -10.11 -3.47 -2.12
C GLY A 209 -8.88 -3.65 -3.02
N LEU A 210 -8.89 -2.96 -4.17
CA LEU A 210 -7.81 -2.95 -5.15
C LEU A 210 -7.15 -1.57 -5.23
N GLY A 211 -7.17 -0.87 -4.08
CA GLY A 211 -6.47 0.38 -3.88
C GLY A 211 -4.95 0.24 -3.86
N ALA A 212 -4.28 1.16 -3.17
CA ALA A 212 -2.82 1.21 -3.13
C ALA A 212 -2.19 -0.04 -2.49
N ILE A 213 -2.77 -0.52 -1.39
CA ILE A 213 -2.38 -1.77 -0.73
C ILE A 213 -2.66 -2.96 -1.66
N GLY A 214 -3.85 -3.00 -2.27
CA GLY A 214 -4.21 -4.02 -3.24
C GLY A 214 -3.22 -4.12 -4.40
N HIS A 215 -2.73 -2.98 -4.93
CA HIS A 215 -1.70 -2.96 -5.97
C HIS A 215 -0.36 -3.52 -5.49
N GLY A 216 0.04 -3.29 -4.23
CA GLY A 216 1.22 -3.95 -3.65
C GLY A 216 1.03 -5.46 -3.54
N SER A 217 -0.17 -5.91 -3.14
CA SER A 217 -0.50 -7.33 -3.07
C SER A 217 -0.50 -8.00 -4.43
N LEU A 218 -1.15 -7.40 -5.43
CA LEU A 218 -1.15 -7.88 -6.81
C LEU A 218 0.28 -7.91 -7.39
N TRP A 219 1.11 -6.89 -7.12
CA TRP A 219 2.51 -6.86 -7.57
C TRP A 219 3.28 -8.09 -7.09
N THR A 220 3.00 -8.49 -5.84
CA THR A 220 3.65 -9.59 -5.14
C THR A 220 3.11 -10.92 -5.65
N LEU A 221 1.78 -11.10 -5.69
CA LEU A 221 1.14 -12.34 -6.14
C LEU A 221 1.47 -12.65 -7.61
N ALA A 222 1.52 -11.65 -8.49
CA ALA A 222 1.90 -11.83 -9.89
C ALA A 222 3.31 -12.40 -10.08
N ARG A 223 4.16 -12.34 -9.05
CA ARG A 223 5.55 -12.83 -9.06
C ARG A 223 5.77 -14.06 -8.19
N GLN A 224 4.75 -14.51 -7.45
CA GLN A 224 4.86 -15.75 -6.67
C GLN A 224 4.90 -16.95 -7.63
N SER A 225 6.02 -17.67 -7.62
CA SER A 225 6.16 -18.89 -8.43
C SER A 225 5.20 -19.97 -7.97
N GLY A 226 4.66 -20.73 -8.93
CA GLY A 226 3.74 -21.83 -8.68
C GLY A 226 2.41 -21.43 -8.03
N LEU A 227 1.98 -20.17 -8.17
CA LEU A 227 0.71 -19.70 -7.61
C LEU A 227 -0.49 -20.22 -8.40
N SER A 228 -1.43 -20.86 -7.69
CA SER A 228 -2.66 -21.47 -8.22
C SER A 228 -3.83 -21.28 -7.24
N GLY A 229 -5.03 -21.72 -7.63
CA GLY A 229 -6.26 -21.57 -6.85
C GLY A 229 -7.26 -20.63 -7.52
N ARG A 230 -8.26 -20.18 -6.75
CA ARG A 230 -9.33 -19.27 -7.17
C ARG A 230 -9.27 -17.98 -6.36
N LEU A 231 -9.06 -16.86 -7.05
CA LEU A 231 -8.98 -15.54 -6.44
C LEU A 231 -10.14 -14.67 -6.91
N HIS A 232 -11.01 -14.28 -5.99
CA HIS A 232 -12.05 -13.28 -6.24
C HIS A 232 -11.47 -11.90 -5.93
N VAL A 233 -11.47 -11.00 -6.90
CA VAL A 233 -11.01 -9.61 -6.73
C VAL A 233 -12.20 -8.66 -6.73
N ILE A 234 -12.36 -7.88 -5.66
CA ILE A 234 -13.57 -7.09 -5.39
C ILE A 234 -13.19 -5.63 -5.17
N ASP A 235 -13.60 -4.78 -6.10
CA ASP A 235 -13.50 -3.32 -6.03
C ASP A 235 -14.47 -2.72 -7.06
N HIS A 236 -15.12 -1.61 -6.75
CA HIS A 236 -16.14 -1.00 -7.61
C HIS A 236 -15.61 0.18 -8.43
N GLU A 237 -14.37 0.60 -8.21
CA GLU A 237 -13.80 1.80 -8.80
C GLU A 237 -12.93 1.48 -10.03
N SER A 238 -12.77 2.49 -10.88
CA SER A 238 -11.74 2.52 -11.92
C SER A 238 -10.45 3.17 -11.41
N ILE A 239 -9.35 2.96 -12.12
CA ILE A 239 -8.08 3.64 -11.87
C ILE A 239 -8.21 5.09 -12.34
N GLU A 240 -8.01 6.03 -11.43
CA GLU A 240 -7.91 7.45 -11.77
C GLU A 240 -6.45 7.91 -11.93
N LEU A 241 -6.23 9.00 -12.65
CA LEU A 241 -4.90 9.62 -12.77
C LEU A 241 -4.29 9.93 -11.38
N SER A 242 -5.15 10.39 -10.45
CA SER A 242 -4.76 10.69 -9.08
C SER A 242 -4.19 9.47 -8.35
N ASN A 243 -4.54 8.24 -8.76
CA ASN A 243 -4.11 6.99 -8.13
C ASN A 243 -2.69 6.56 -8.53
N LEU A 244 -2.13 7.12 -9.61
CA LEU A 244 -0.78 6.80 -10.06
C LEU A 244 0.31 7.30 -9.11
N GLN A 245 -0.02 8.16 -8.15
CA GLN A 245 0.94 8.56 -7.10
C GLN A 245 1.36 7.38 -6.19
N ARG A 246 0.52 6.35 -6.02
CA ARG A 246 0.77 5.24 -5.07
C ARG A 246 0.37 3.84 -5.57
N TYR A 247 -0.34 3.71 -6.69
CA TYR A 247 -0.71 2.42 -7.27
C TYR A 247 0.49 1.83 -8.02
N VAL A 248 1.31 1.04 -7.33
CA VAL A 248 2.64 0.65 -7.82
C VAL A 248 2.65 -0.13 -9.14
N LEU A 249 1.60 -0.90 -9.44
CA LEU A 249 1.50 -1.61 -10.71
C LEU A 249 1.05 -0.74 -11.90
N ALA A 250 0.22 0.27 -11.67
CA ALA A 250 -0.45 1.03 -12.72
C ALA A 250 0.46 2.11 -13.35
N GLY A 251 0.31 2.30 -14.66
CA GLY A 251 0.87 3.38 -15.46
C GLY A 251 -0.21 4.26 -16.10
N GLN A 252 0.22 5.18 -16.95
CA GLN A 252 -0.67 6.15 -17.62
C GLN A 252 -1.70 5.49 -18.53
N SER A 253 -1.35 4.35 -19.16
CA SER A 253 -2.25 3.59 -20.04
C SER A 253 -3.43 2.95 -19.30
N ASP A 254 -3.33 2.82 -17.98
CA ASP A 254 -4.30 2.07 -17.19
C ASP A 254 -5.38 2.98 -16.59
N VAL A 255 -5.24 4.30 -16.73
CA VAL A 255 -6.22 5.28 -16.27
C VAL A 255 -7.54 5.08 -17.02
N GLY A 256 -8.61 4.91 -16.25
CA GLY A 256 -9.96 4.61 -16.73
C GLY A 256 -10.33 3.13 -16.68
N MET A 257 -9.35 2.22 -16.60
CA MET A 257 -9.61 0.78 -16.49
C MET A 257 -10.25 0.44 -15.15
N LEU A 258 -11.20 -0.50 -15.13
CA LEU A 258 -11.75 -1.05 -13.89
C LEU A 258 -10.63 -1.72 -13.10
N LYS A 259 -10.52 -1.47 -11.80
CA LYS A 259 -9.45 -2.05 -10.99
C LYS A 259 -9.48 -3.58 -10.97
N THR A 260 -10.67 -4.18 -11.06
CA THR A 260 -10.87 -5.62 -11.10
C THR A 260 -10.41 -6.23 -12.44
N GLU A 261 -10.66 -5.56 -13.55
CA GLU A 261 -10.11 -5.93 -14.87
C GLU A 261 -8.59 -5.81 -14.87
N PHE A 262 -8.05 -4.71 -14.32
CA PHE A 262 -6.61 -4.54 -14.16
C PHE A 262 -5.97 -5.67 -13.35
N ALA A 263 -6.61 -6.10 -12.27
CA ALA A 263 -6.14 -7.21 -11.45
C ALA A 263 -6.10 -8.55 -12.21
N MET A 264 -7.10 -8.82 -13.07
CA MET A 264 -7.07 -9.99 -13.94
C MET A 264 -5.88 -9.95 -14.89
N ASN A 265 -5.65 -8.80 -15.54
CA ASN A 265 -4.51 -8.63 -16.46
C ASN A 265 -3.17 -8.78 -15.74
N ALA A 266 -3.02 -8.19 -14.55
CA ALA A 266 -1.80 -8.25 -13.76
C ALA A 266 -1.44 -9.66 -13.30
N LEU A 267 -2.42 -10.53 -13.11
CA LEU A 267 -2.26 -11.92 -12.67
C LEU A 267 -2.31 -12.94 -13.82
N GLY A 268 -2.45 -12.48 -15.07
CA GLY A 268 -2.65 -13.36 -16.24
C GLY A 268 -1.49 -14.30 -16.55
N SER A 269 -0.29 -14.05 -16.01
CA SER A 269 0.87 -14.95 -16.11
C SER A 269 0.92 -16.04 -15.04
N THR A 270 -0.04 -16.05 -14.10
CA THR A 270 -0.13 -17.05 -13.02
C THR A 270 -1.12 -18.16 -13.39
N ALA A 271 -1.12 -19.26 -12.63
CA ALA A 271 -2.13 -20.31 -12.77
C ALA A 271 -3.41 -20.03 -11.93
N LEU A 272 -3.56 -18.81 -11.39
CA LEU A 272 -4.76 -18.43 -10.66
C LEU A 272 -5.96 -18.29 -11.59
N LYS A 273 -7.08 -18.88 -11.20
CA LYS A 273 -8.39 -18.51 -11.73
C LYS A 273 -8.85 -17.23 -11.04
N VAL A 274 -8.69 -16.09 -11.70
CA VAL A 274 -9.13 -14.79 -11.18
C VAL A 274 -10.57 -14.51 -11.62
N GLU A 275 -11.44 -14.18 -10.65
CA GLU A 275 -12.82 -13.77 -10.88
C GLU A 275 -13.01 -12.32 -10.45
N ALA A 276 -13.29 -11.44 -11.42
CA ALA A 276 -13.49 -10.01 -11.19
C ALA A 276 -14.93 -9.69 -10.77
N HIS A 277 -15.07 -8.92 -9.69
CA HIS A 277 -16.35 -8.47 -9.16
C HIS A 277 -16.31 -6.94 -9.03
N PRO A 278 -16.72 -6.17 -10.06
CA PRO A 278 -16.73 -4.70 -10.05
C PRO A 278 -17.84 -4.14 -9.14
N LEU A 279 -17.83 -4.54 -7.87
CA LEU A 279 -18.90 -4.37 -6.89
C LEU A 279 -18.30 -3.93 -5.55
N ARG A 280 -19.13 -3.31 -4.71
CA ARG A 280 -18.79 -3.15 -3.29
C ARG A 280 -18.89 -4.50 -2.59
N TRP A 281 -18.21 -4.63 -1.46
CA TRP A 281 -18.23 -5.86 -0.66
C TRP A 281 -19.65 -6.30 -0.30
N ALA A 282 -20.49 -5.37 0.18
CA ALA A 282 -21.87 -5.67 0.56
C ALA A 282 -22.69 -6.20 -0.62
N ASP A 283 -22.54 -5.60 -1.80
CA ASP A 283 -23.24 -6.03 -3.01
C ASP A 283 -22.77 -7.42 -3.43
N TYR A 284 -21.46 -7.68 -3.42
CA TYR A 284 -20.91 -9.01 -3.72
C TYR A 284 -21.47 -10.09 -2.78
N VAL A 285 -21.50 -9.82 -1.47
CA VAL A 285 -22.03 -10.75 -0.46
C VAL A 285 -23.50 -11.06 -0.72
N ALA A 286 -24.31 -10.05 -1.06
CA ALA A 286 -25.72 -10.22 -1.37
C ALA A 286 -25.95 -11.17 -2.57
N HIS A 287 -25.08 -11.13 -3.57
CA HIS A 287 -25.17 -11.99 -4.77
C HIS A 287 -24.61 -13.41 -4.57
N ARG A 288 -23.68 -13.61 -3.63
CA ARG A 288 -22.96 -14.87 -3.45
C ARG A 288 -23.85 -16.03 -2.99
N GLY A 289 -24.89 -15.75 -2.20
CA GLY A 289 -25.89 -16.73 -1.76
C GLY A 289 -25.47 -17.61 -0.58
N ASP A 290 -24.28 -18.23 -0.59
CA ASP A 290 -23.84 -19.15 0.48
C ASP A 290 -23.20 -18.45 1.69
N TRP A 291 -22.79 -17.19 1.49
CA TRP A 291 -22.07 -16.35 2.45
C TRP A 291 -20.78 -16.97 2.98
N ARG A 292 -20.21 -18.03 2.40
CA ARG A 292 -19.00 -18.71 2.92
C ARG A 292 -17.74 -18.02 2.45
N PHE A 293 -16.78 -17.76 3.34
CA PHE A 293 -15.51 -17.10 2.96
C PHE A 293 -14.35 -17.76 3.68
N GLU A 294 -13.61 -18.61 2.97
CA GLU A 294 -12.49 -19.35 3.57
C GLU A 294 -11.33 -18.43 3.95
N ARG A 295 -10.96 -17.51 3.05
CA ARG A 295 -9.86 -16.57 3.27
C ARG A 295 -10.17 -15.22 2.65
N VAL A 296 -10.03 -14.15 3.43
CA VAL A 296 -10.21 -12.78 2.93
C VAL A 296 -8.97 -11.93 3.23
N GLY A 297 -8.35 -11.43 2.17
CA GLY A 297 -7.37 -10.35 2.22
C GLY A 297 -8.07 -9.00 2.12
N VAL A 298 -7.86 -8.14 3.11
CA VAL A 298 -8.53 -6.84 3.23
C VAL A 298 -7.53 -5.71 2.99
N ALA A 299 -7.75 -4.97 1.91
CA ALA A 299 -6.98 -3.81 1.47
C ALA A 299 -7.89 -2.57 1.31
N LEU A 300 -8.88 -2.47 2.18
CA LEU A 300 -9.86 -1.39 2.25
C LEU A 300 -9.31 -0.18 3.01
N ASP A 301 -9.80 1.01 2.69
CA ASP A 301 -9.35 2.29 3.24
C ASP A 301 -10.22 2.79 4.41
N THR A 302 -11.48 2.35 4.51
CA THR A 302 -12.37 2.74 5.62
C THR A 302 -12.48 1.70 6.73
N ALA A 303 -12.69 2.17 7.97
CA ALA A 303 -12.99 1.28 9.09
C ALA A 303 -14.34 0.58 8.90
N ALA A 304 -15.35 1.28 8.39
CA ALA A 304 -16.69 0.73 8.17
C ALA A 304 -16.68 -0.48 7.22
N ASP A 305 -15.96 -0.40 6.11
CA ASP A 305 -15.90 -1.50 5.16
C ASP A 305 -15.10 -2.70 5.72
N ARG A 306 -14.05 -2.44 6.52
CA ARG A 306 -13.33 -3.50 7.26
C ARG A 306 -14.26 -4.22 8.26
N LEU A 307 -15.09 -3.47 8.99
CA LEU A 307 -16.10 -4.02 9.89
C LEU A 307 -17.15 -4.82 9.12
N ALA A 308 -17.59 -4.34 7.95
CA ALA A 308 -18.52 -5.06 7.09
C ALA A 308 -17.94 -6.41 6.62
N VAL A 309 -16.65 -6.48 6.28
CA VAL A 309 -15.98 -7.76 5.98
C VAL A 309 -16.05 -8.70 7.18
N GLN A 310 -15.66 -8.26 8.37
CA GLN A 310 -15.72 -9.10 9.56
C GLN A 310 -17.14 -9.55 9.92
N GLY A 311 -18.15 -8.70 9.68
CA GLY A 311 -19.56 -9.01 9.90
C GLY A 311 -20.10 -10.15 9.03
N THR A 312 -19.43 -10.47 7.92
CA THR A 312 -19.76 -11.66 7.12
C THR A 312 -19.20 -12.97 7.69
N LEU A 313 -18.43 -12.89 8.77
CA LEU A 313 -17.81 -14.03 9.45
C LEU A 313 -16.96 -14.92 8.51
N PRO A 314 -15.86 -14.42 7.91
CA PRO A 314 -14.89 -15.28 7.23
C PRO A 314 -14.21 -16.25 8.20
N ARG A 315 -13.77 -17.41 7.70
CA ARG A 315 -12.98 -18.37 8.50
C ARG A 315 -11.64 -17.76 8.90
N TRP A 316 -11.01 -17.01 7.99
CA TRP A 316 -9.79 -16.27 8.30
C TRP A 316 -9.68 -14.97 7.50
N ILE A 317 -9.12 -13.93 8.15
CA ILE A 317 -8.86 -12.62 7.56
C ILE A 317 -7.39 -12.24 7.73
N ALA A 318 -6.77 -11.76 6.67
CA ALA A 318 -5.62 -10.86 6.76
C ALA A 318 -6.04 -9.44 6.38
N ASN A 319 -5.75 -8.46 7.23
CA ASN A 319 -6.08 -7.06 6.99
C ASN A 319 -4.80 -6.24 6.96
N ALA A 320 -4.62 -5.43 5.92
CA ALA A 320 -3.53 -4.48 5.83
C ALA A 320 -4.02 -3.05 5.89
N TRP A 321 -3.20 -2.16 6.44
CA TRP A 321 -3.52 -0.76 6.56
C TRP A 321 -2.29 0.12 6.35
N THR A 322 -2.58 1.38 6.10
CA THR A 322 -1.64 2.50 6.16
C THR A 322 -2.29 3.61 6.98
N GLN A 323 -1.51 4.24 7.84
CA GLN A 323 -1.83 5.43 8.61
C GLN A 323 -0.83 6.54 8.25
N GLU A 324 -0.97 7.70 8.88
CA GLU A 324 -0.12 8.87 8.64
C GLU A 324 1.37 8.52 8.78
N HIS A 325 1.75 7.83 9.86
CA HIS A 325 3.15 7.50 10.14
C HIS A 325 3.50 6.03 9.93
N ASP A 326 2.53 5.13 10.09
CA ASP A 326 2.79 3.69 10.10
C ASP A 326 1.94 2.91 9.10
N LEU A 327 2.30 1.64 8.96
CA LEU A 327 1.61 0.66 8.14
C LEU A 327 1.66 -0.68 8.87
N GLY A 328 0.82 -1.61 8.45
CA GLY A 328 0.91 -2.95 9.00
C GLY A 328 -0.02 -3.96 8.37
N VAL A 329 0.03 -5.15 8.94
CA VAL A 329 -0.87 -6.26 8.63
C VAL A 329 -1.31 -6.94 9.92
N SER A 330 -2.56 -7.41 9.95
CA SER A 330 -3.16 -8.13 11.06
C SER A 330 -3.84 -9.40 10.55
N ARG A 331 -3.96 -10.41 11.42
CA ARG A 331 -4.49 -11.73 11.11
C ARG A 331 -5.55 -12.10 12.12
N HIS A 332 -6.66 -12.65 11.66
CA HIS A 332 -7.83 -12.88 12.48
C HIS A 332 -8.49 -14.21 12.08
N GLY A 333 -8.45 -15.19 12.98
CA GLY A 333 -9.44 -16.26 13.01
C GLY A 333 -10.67 -15.79 13.79
N PHE A 334 -11.85 -16.26 13.43
CA PHE A 334 -13.04 -16.04 14.25
C PHE A 334 -13.26 -17.23 15.20
N ASP A 335 -13.66 -16.95 16.45
CA ASP A 335 -13.83 -17.96 17.51
C ASP A 335 -12.54 -18.73 17.90
N ASP A 336 -11.35 -18.16 17.65
CA ASP A 336 -10.03 -18.74 18.00
C ASP A 336 -9.48 -18.23 19.36
N GLY A 337 -10.28 -17.48 20.11
CA GLY A 337 -9.91 -16.83 21.37
C GLY A 337 -9.08 -15.55 21.21
N ARG A 338 -8.72 -15.14 19.99
CA ARG A 338 -7.94 -13.92 19.70
C ARG A 338 -8.85 -12.77 19.29
N ALA A 339 -8.25 -11.61 19.06
CA ALA A 339 -8.96 -10.43 18.58
C ALA A 339 -9.42 -10.64 17.13
N CYS A 340 -10.71 -10.51 16.86
CA CYS A 340 -11.22 -10.42 15.49
C CYS A 340 -10.89 -9.05 14.88
N LEU A 341 -11.14 -8.86 13.58
CA LEU A 341 -10.85 -7.60 12.90
C LEU A 341 -11.64 -6.42 13.53
N CYS A 342 -12.88 -6.65 13.98
CA CYS A 342 -13.68 -5.60 14.62
C CYS A 342 -13.01 -5.06 15.89
N CYS A 343 -12.30 -5.88 16.68
CA CYS A 343 -11.62 -5.43 17.89
C CYS A 343 -10.61 -4.30 17.60
N MET A 344 -10.07 -4.22 16.39
CA MET A 344 -9.10 -3.19 16.02
C MET A 344 -9.73 -1.82 15.73
N TYR A 345 -11.04 -1.79 15.45
CA TYR A 345 -11.75 -0.59 14.99
C TYR A 345 -12.93 -0.22 15.90
N LEU A 346 -13.04 -0.85 17.07
CA LEU A 346 -14.06 -0.48 18.05
C LEU A 346 -13.83 0.95 18.54
N PRO A 347 -14.88 1.80 18.56
CA PRO A 347 -14.80 3.11 19.16
C PRO A 347 -14.49 3.00 20.66
N THR A 348 -13.47 3.74 21.10
CA THR A 348 -13.09 3.90 22.51
C THR A 348 -13.84 5.04 23.21
N GLY A 349 -14.67 5.78 22.47
CA GLY A 349 -15.47 6.89 22.99
C GLY A 349 -16.48 7.43 21.97
N ARG A 350 -17.13 8.55 22.31
CA ARG A 350 -18.02 9.26 21.39
C ARG A 350 -17.21 9.78 20.20
N SER A 351 -17.72 9.55 19.00
CA SER A 351 -17.17 10.08 17.76
C SER A 351 -18.22 10.94 17.06
N LYS A 352 -17.77 11.86 16.20
CA LYS A 352 -18.66 12.66 15.38
C LYS A 352 -19.29 11.77 14.30
N ASP A 353 -20.53 12.08 13.95
CA ASP A 353 -21.17 11.43 12.81
C ASP A 353 -20.50 11.87 11.50
N GLU A 354 -20.61 11.03 10.46
CA GLU A 354 -19.99 11.30 9.15
C GLU A 354 -20.38 12.67 8.56
N HIS A 355 -21.64 13.06 8.65
CA HIS A 355 -22.10 14.35 8.14
C HIS A 355 -21.50 15.54 8.90
N GLN A 356 -21.21 15.39 10.19
CA GLN A 356 -20.53 16.42 10.98
C GLN A 356 -19.05 16.54 10.57
N LEU A 357 -18.39 15.41 10.30
CA LEU A 357 -17.01 15.40 9.78
C LEU A 357 -16.94 16.05 8.40
N PHE A 358 -17.84 15.69 7.48
CA PHE A 358 -17.91 16.29 6.14
C PHE A 358 -18.17 17.80 6.22
N ALA A 359 -19.10 18.23 7.06
CA ALA A 359 -19.39 19.65 7.26
C ALA A 359 -18.17 20.43 7.78
N GLU A 360 -17.45 19.87 8.77
CA GLU A 360 -16.22 20.45 9.31
C GLU A 360 -15.13 20.58 8.25
N GLU A 361 -14.91 19.54 7.45
CA GLU A 361 -13.88 19.54 6.41
C GLU A 361 -14.21 20.43 5.23
N LEU A 362 -15.50 20.59 4.93
CA LEU A 362 -16.01 21.56 3.97
C LEU A 362 -16.04 22.99 4.54
N GLY A 363 -15.64 23.20 5.80
CA GLY A 363 -15.60 24.51 6.44
C GLY A 363 -16.99 25.12 6.65
N MET A 364 -18.03 24.29 6.63
CA MET A 364 -19.45 24.67 6.74
C MET A 364 -20.11 23.88 7.88
N LEU A 365 -19.62 24.05 9.11
CA LEU A 365 -20.13 23.34 10.30
C LEU A 365 -21.63 23.53 10.49
N GLU A 366 -22.14 24.72 10.19
CA GLU A 366 -23.54 25.09 10.24
C GLU A 366 -24.41 24.32 9.22
N ALA A 367 -23.82 23.83 8.13
CA ALA A 367 -24.53 23.13 7.06
C ALA A 367 -24.65 21.61 7.28
N HIS A 368 -24.32 21.09 8.48
CA HIS A 368 -24.27 19.64 8.72
C HIS A 368 -25.60 18.90 8.45
N ASP A 369 -26.76 19.53 8.67
CA ASP A 369 -28.08 18.94 8.32
C ASP A 369 -28.31 18.82 6.82
N GLN A 370 -27.86 19.82 6.05
CA GLN A 370 -27.89 19.76 4.59
C GLN A 370 -26.93 18.69 4.08
N VAL A 371 -25.71 18.63 4.63
CA VAL A 371 -24.72 17.58 4.34
C VAL A 371 -25.30 16.20 4.64
N LYS A 372 -25.97 16.02 5.80
CA LYS A 372 -26.64 14.78 6.17
C LYS A 372 -27.69 14.37 5.15
N THR A 373 -28.54 15.30 4.72
CA THR A 373 -29.58 15.06 3.71
C THR A 373 -28.96 14.62 2.38
N LEU A 374 -27.93 15.32 1.91
CA LEU A 374 -27.21 15.00 0.68
C LEU A 374 -26.55 13.61 0.74
N LEU A 375 -25.92 13.25 1.87
CA LEU A 375 -25.30 11.94 2.08
C LEU A 375 -26.33 10.80 2.11
N GLN A 376 -27.47 11.00 2.79
CA GLN A 376 -28.49 9.98 2.95
C GLN A 376 -29.28 9.72 1.67
N THR A 377 -29.58 10.76 0.90
CA THR A 377 -30.35 10.67 -0.34
C THR A 377 -29.49 10.41 -1.57
N ASN A 378 -28.16 10.44 -1.41
CA ASN A 378 -27.19 10.44 -2.50
C ASN A 378 -27.48 11.52 -3.57
N ALA A 379 -28.07 12.64 -3.13
CA ALA A 379 -28.47 13.73 -4.02
C ALA A 379 -27.26 14.49 -4.56
N ALA A 380 -27.47 15.10 -5.72
CA ALA A 380 -26.51 15.96 -6.38
C ALA A 380 -26.21 17.23 -5.57
N VAL A 381 -24.94 17.66 -5.54
CA VAL A 381 -24.56 18.92 -4.92
C VAL A 381 -25.03 20.09 -5.79
N PRO A 382 -25.82 21.02 -5.24
CA PRO A 382 -26.29 22.17 -6.00
C PRO A 382 -25.21 23.25 -6.13
N HIS A 383 -25.39 24.15 -7.10
CA HIS A 383 -24.42 25.20 -7.41
C HIS A 383 -24.10 26.10 -6.22
N ASP A 384 -25.13 26.52 -5.48
CA ASP A 384 -25.00 27.36 -4.27
C ASP A 384 -24.21 26.66 -3.15
N PHE A 385 -24.38 25.34 -2.99
CA PHE A 385 -23.60 24.54 -2.06
C PHE A 385 -22.11 24.56 -2.44
N VAL A 386 -21.78 24.30 -3.71
CA VAL A 386 -20.38 24.31 -4.18
C VAL A 386 -19.77 25.71 -4.08
N ALA A 387 -20.53 26.76 -4.37
CA ALA A 387 -20.08 28.14 -4.22
C ALA A 387 -19.76 28.48 -2.76
N ARG A 388 -20.61 28.08 -1.81
CA ARG A 388 -20.33 28.26 -0.37
C ARG A 388 -19.11 27.47 0.08
N VAL A 389 -18.90 26.25 -0.42
CA VAL A 389 -17.66 25.50 -0.15
C VAL A 389 -16.44 26.26 -0.69
N ALA A 390 -16.50 26.79 -1.91
CA ALA A 390 -15.41 27.57 -2.49
C ALA A 390 -15.06 28.78 -1.60
N THR A 391 -16.08 29.53 -1.16
CA THR A 391 -15.93 30.65 -0.23
C THR A 391 -15.36 30.21 1.12
N ALA A 392 -15.93 29.18 1.75
CA ALA A 392 -15.49 28.64 3.04
C ALA A 392 -14.05 28.11 2.99
N MET A 393 -13.63 27.61 1.83
CA MET A 393 -12.26 27.13 1.57
C MET A 393 -11.29 28.24 1.14
N GLY A 394 -11.78 29.41 0.75
CA GLY A 394 -10.95 30.49 0.21
C GLY A 394 -10.34 30.15 -1.16
N VAL A 395 -11.06 29.40 -2.00
CA VAL A 395 -10.60 28.97 -3.34
C VAL A 395 -11.54 29.47 -4.44
N PRO A 396 -11.07 29.63 -5.69
CA PRO A 396 -11.94 30.00 -6.82
C PRO A 396 -13.05 28.97 -7.06
N PHE A 397 -14.20 29.42 -7.53
CA PHE A 397 -15.35 28.56 -7.80
C PHE A 397 -15.18 27.75 -9.10
N GLU A 398 -14.59 28.35 -10.13
CA GLU A 398 -14.52 27.82 -11.49
C GLU A 398 -13.92 26.39 -11.55
N PRO A 399 -12.84 26.06 -10.81
CA PRO A 399 -12.29 24.70 -10.78
C PRO A 399 -13.22 23.68 -10.10
N LEU A 400 -14.12 24.14 -9.22
CA LEU A 400 -15.09 23.30 -8.51
C LEU A 400 -16.43 23.17 -9.26
N ALA A 401 -16.71 24.08 -10.19
CA ALA A 401 -17.97 24.12 -10.95
C ALA A 401 -18.27 22.79 -11.67
N ARG A 402 -17.24 22.07 -12.11
CA ARG A 402 -17.36 20.73 -12.75
C ARG A 402 -17.99 19.65 -11.86
N PHE A 403 -18.04 19.87 -10.55
CA PHE A 403 -18.61 18.93 -9.59
C PHE A 403 -20.07 19.25 -9.26
N VAL A 404 -20.59 20.41 -9.69
CA VAL A 404 -22.01 20.71 -9.58
C VAL A 404 -22.81 19.63 -10.28
N GLY A 405 -23.86 19.12 -9.64
CA GLY A 405 -24.66 18.02 -10.17
C GLY A 405 -24.15 16.62 -9.80
N GLN A 406 -22.96 16.48 -9.20
CA GLN A 406 -22.45 15.18 -8.75
C GLN A 406 -22.91 14.86 -7.31
N PRO A 407 -22.99 13.57 -6.91
CA PRO A 407 -23.25 13.22 -5.52
C PRO A 407 -22.20 13.81 -4.57
N LEU A 408 -22.61 14.18 -3.35
CA LEU A 408 -21.72 14.80 -2.37
C LEU A 408 -20.46 13.98 -2.06
N ARG A 409 -20.57 12.64 -2.02
CA ARG A 409 -19.41 11.75 -1.83
C ARG A 409 -18.42 11.85 -2.98
N SER A 410 -18.91 11.91 -4.23
CA SER A 410 -18.08 12.08 -5.42
C SER A 410 -17.38 13.44 -5.41
N PHE A 411 -18.12 14.51 -5.11
CA PHE A 411 -17.54 15.84 -4.97
C PHE A 411 -16.46 15.87 -3.88
N TYR A 412 -16.75 15.37 -2.69
CA TYR A 412 -15.80 15.33 -1.59
C TYR A 412 -14.55 14.49 -1.94
N GLN A 413 -14.74 13.29 -2.51
CA GLN A 413 -13.65 12.39 -2.92
C GLN A 413 -12.76 13.01 -4.00
N GLN A 414 -13.32 13.69 -4.99
CA GLN A 414 -12.54 14.25 -6.11
C GLN A 414 -11.99 15.66 -5.84
N ALA A 415 -12.72 16.50 -5.09
CA ALA A 415 -12.31 17.88 -4.84
C ALA A 415 -11.44 18.01 -3.59
N ILE A 416 -11.89 17.43 -2.47
CA ILE A 416 -11.19 17.49 -1.18
C ILE A 416 -10.13 16.39 -1.15
N CYS A 417 -10.55 15.13 -1.21
CA CYS A 417 -9.62 14.02 -1.20
C CYS A 417 -8.83 13.95 -2.51
N GLY A 418 -9.27 14.47 -3.65
CA GLY A 418 -8.50 14.40 -4.90
C GLY A 418 -7.35 15.42 -4.98
N GLY A 419 -7.26 16.35 -4.02
CA GLY A 419 -6.19 17.34 -3.91
C GLY A 419 -6.45 18.64 -4.68
N VAL A 420 -7.64 18.86 -5.23
CA VAL A 420 -7.97 20.10 -5.97
C VAL A 420 -7.96 21.30 -5.03
N VAL A 421 -8.66 21.22 -3.89
CA VAL A 421 -8.67 22.30 -2.89
C VAL A 421 -7.29 22.51 -2.27
N PHE A 422 -6.55 21.42 -2.04
CA PHE A 422 -5.16 21.51 -1.59
C PHE A 422 -4.29 22.34 -2.54
N GLN A 423 -4.40 22.12 -3.86
CA GLN A 423 -3.67 22.90 -4.87
C GLN A 423 -4.07 24.37 -4.87
N LEU A 424 -5.38 24.64 -4.91
CA LEU A 424 -5.90 26.02 -5.00
C LEU A 424 -5.59 26.84 -3.76
N SER A 425 -5.44 26.20 -2.60
CA SER A 425 -5.02 26.85 -1.35
C SER A 425 -3.49 26.95 -1.21
N GLY A 426 -2.71 26.56 -2.23
CA GLY A 426 -1.24 26.55 -2.16
C GLY A 426 -0.66 25.56 -1.14
N GLY A 427 -1.43 24.55 -0.75
CA GLY A 427 -1.08 23.58 0.30
C GLY A 427 -1.36 24.04 1.73
N SER A 428 -1.98 25.21 1.93
CA SER A 428 -2.30 25.74 3.28
C SER A 428 -3.44 25.00 3.97
N ARG A 429 -4.33 24.33 3.22
CA ARG A 429 -5.41 23.50 3.77
C ARG A 429 -5.03 22.02 3.72
N LEU A 430 -4.62 21.49 4.87
CA LEU A 430 -4.35 20.07 5.03
C LEU A 430 -5.63 19.24 4.85
N VAL A 431 -5.56 18.22 4.00
CA VAL A 431 -6.62 17.22 3.84
C VAL A 431 -6.52 16.25 5.03
N ARG A 432 -7.59 16.12 5.83
CA ARG A 432 -7.64 15.20 6.97
C ARG A 432 -7.64 13.72 6.58
N THR A 433 -8.07 13.39 5.36
CA THR A 433 -8.02 12.02 4.84
C THR A 433 -6.58 11.55 4.65
N VAL A 434 -6.14 10.49 5.33
CA VAL A 434 -4.77 9.96 5.22
C VAL A 434 -4.45 9.51 3.79
N VAL A 435 -3.36 10.04 3.24
CA VAL A 435 -2.80 9.72 1.92
C VAL A 435 -1.37 9.21 2.15
N PRO A 436 -1.16 7.90 2.22
CA PRO A 436 0.17 7.35 2.47
C PRO A 436 1.09 7.56 1.27
N MET A 437 2.40 7.56 1.54
CA MET A 437 3.42 7.49 0.49
C MET A 437 3.35 6.14 -0.23
N ALA A 438 3.80 6.11 -1.50
CA ALA A 438 3.76 4.90 -2.33
C ALA A 438 4.47 3.71 -1.69
N PHE A 439 5.64 3.93 -1.08
CA PHE A 439 6.43 2.88 -0.43
C PHE A 439 5.76 2.31 0.83
N GLN A 440 4.94 3.09 1.54
CA GLN A 440 4.14 2.60 2.67
C GLN A 440 3.03 1.68 2.18
N SER A 441 2.28 2.11 1.16
CA SER A 441 1.19 1.31 0.59
C SER A 441 1.69 0.01 -0.04
N ALA A 442 2.82 0.10 -0.77
CA ALA A 442 3.44 -1.05 -1.40
C ALA A 442 3.86 -2.10 -0.36
N LEU A 443 4.55 -1.69 0.71
CA LEU A 443 4.97 -2.60 1.77
C LEU A 443 3.78 -3.25 2.48
N ALA A 444 2.73 -2.48 2.81
CA ALA A 444 1.51 -3.03 3.39
C ALA A 444 0.87 -4.09 2.47
N GLY A 445 0.85 -3.84 1.15
CA GLY A 445 0.37 -4.79 0.15
C GLY A 445 1.22 -6.06 0.04
N ILE A 446 2.54 -5.93 0.07
CA ILE A 446 3.48 -7.06 0.08
C ILE A 446 3.28 -7.90 1.34
N MET A 447 3.11 -7.26 2.49
CA MET A 447 2.82 -7.93 3.75
C MET A 447 1.48 -8.66 3.70
N LEU A 448 0.44 -8.08 3.10
CA LEU A 448 -0.85 -8.75 2.91
C LEU A 448 -0.73 -10.01 2.05
N ALA A 449 -0.03 -9.93 0.91
CA ALA A 449 0.20 -11.09 0.04
C ALA A 449 1.03 -12.17 0.74
N ALA A 450 2.05 -11.77 1.52
CA ALA A 450 2.83 -12.69 2.36
C ALA A 450 1.94 -13.46 3.34
N GLU A 451 0.99 -12.82 4.01
CA GLU A 451 0.06 -13.49 4.93
C GLU A 451 -0.89 -14.46 4.21
N LEU A 452 -1.41 -14.08 3.05
CA LEU A 452 -2.28 -14.95 2.26
C LEU A 452 -1.57 -16.24 1.87
N VAL A 453 -0.34 -16.13 1.37
CA VAL A 453 0.49 -17.27 0.94
C VAL A 453 0.93 -18.12 2.13
N LYS A 454 1.34 -17.50 3.24
CA LYS A 454 1.69 -18.24 4.46
C LYS A 454 0.53 -19.07 4.98
N HIS A 455 -0.64 -18.45 5.09
CA HIS A 455 -1.83 -19.15 5.57
C HIS A 455 -2.28 -20.25 4.61
N SER A 456 -2.30 -20.01 3.30
CA SER A 456 -2.75 -21.01 2.33
C SER A 456 -1.84 -22.24 2.27
N SER A 457 -0.56 -22.05 2.61
CA SER A 457 0.46 -23.10 2.56
C SER A 457 0.64 -23.82 3.89
N GLY A 458 -0.22 -23.55 4.89
CA GLY A 458 -0.12 -24.13 6.23
C GLY A 458 1.16 -23.75 6.98
N LEU A 459 1.83 -22.68 6.55
CA LEU A 459 3.06 -22.22 7.20
C LEU A 459 2.74 -21.58 8.55
N PRO A 460 3.66 -21.67 9.53
CA PRO A 460 3.47 -21.11 10.86
C PRO A 460 2.94 -19.68 10.82
N ALA A 461 1.80 -19.46 11.47
CA ALA A 461 1.26 -18.12 11.65
C ALA A 461 2.21 -17.28 12.50
N SER A 462 2.27 -15.98 12.21
CA SER A 462 2.95 -15.02 13.09
C SER A 462 2.42 -15.20 14.53
N PRO A 463 3.30 -15.18 15.55
CA PRO A 463 2.87 -15.36 16.94
C PRO A 463 1.94 -14.25 17.41
N THR A 464 1.91 -13.10 16.71
CA THR A 464 1.10 -11.93 17.08
C THR A 464 -0.01 -11.64 16.10
N THR A 465 -1.12 -11.13 16.63
CA THR A 465 -2.30 -10.70 15.86
C THR A 465 -1.94 -9.64 14.82
N SER A 466 -1.00 -8.74 15.11
CA SER A 466 -0.61 -7.69 14.17
C SER A 466 0.90 -7.41 14.16
N THR A 467 1.35 -6.87 13.03
CA THR A 467 2.73 -6.40 12.78
C THR A 467 2.65 -4.99 12.24
N ARG A 468 3.47 -4.08 12.77
CA ARG A 468 3.48 -2.65 12.45
C ARG A 468 4.89 -2.17 12.11
N LEU A 469 5.00 -1.35 11.07
CA LEU A 469 6.24 -0.71 10.63
C LEU A 469 6.01 0.79 10.42
N ASN A 470 7.04 1.59 10.67
CA ASN A 470 7.07 3.00 10.31
C ASN A 470 8.29 3.21 9.41
N LEU A 471 8.06 3.66 8.18
CA LEU A 471 9.10 3.84 7.16
C LEU A 471 9.68 5.27 7.13
N LEU A 472 9.12 6.19 7.93
CA LEU A 472 9.59 7.57 8.04
C LEU A 472 10.68 7.75 9.11
N ARG A 473 11.07 6.65 9.77
CA ARG A 473 12.14 6.55 10.75
C ARG A 473 12.88 5.21 10.60
N PRO A 474 14.04 5.01 11.26
CA PRO A 474 14.72 3.72 11.21
C PRO A 474 13.83 2.55 11.60
N LEU A 475 14.07 1.40 10.97
CA LEU A 475 13.33 0.18 11.24
C LEU A 475 13.43 -0.17 12.73
N GLY A 476 12.27 -0.31 13.38
CA GLY A 476 12.21 -0.66 14.79
C GLY A 476 12.74 -2.06 15.08
N SER A 477 13.27 -2.27 16.29
CA SER A 477 13.74 -3.58 16.75
C SER A 477 12.60 -4.56 17.09
N HIS A 478 11.39 -4.06 17.34
CA HIS A 478 10.20 -4.83 17.66
C HIS A 478 9.05 -4.40 16.76
N LEU A 479 8.65 -5.29 15.84
CA LEU A 479 7.59 -5.02 14.86
C LEU A 479 6.26 -5.68 15.22
N HIS A 480 6.28 -6.62 16.17
CA HIS A 480 5.10 -7.30 16.66
C HIS A 480 4.27 -6.38 17.56
N ASP A 481 3.00 -6.19 17.21
CA ASP A 481 2.04 -5.34 17.92
C ASP A 481 0.81 -6.18 18.30
N PRO A 482 0.89 -7.01 19.36
CA PRO A 482 -0.21 -7.89 19.73
C PRO A 482 -1.46 -7.07 20.08
N LYS A 483 -2.61 -7.46 19.51
CA LYS A 483 -3.92 -6.88 19.83
C LYS A 483 -4.72 -7.89 20.63
N ALA A 484 -5.14 -7.46 21.82
CA ALA A 484 -6.00 -8.25 22.69
C ALA A 484 -7.44 -8.25 22.16
N LYS A 485 -8.14 -9.36 22.41
CA LYS A 485 -9.58 -9.44 22.21
C LYS A 485 -10.25 -8.40 23.11
N ASP A 486 -11.27 -7.72 22.59
CA ASP A 486 -12.04 -6.77 23.39
C ASP A 486 -12.71 -7.47 24.58
N SER A 487 -12.48 -6.95 25.78
CA SER A 487 -13.02 -7.48 27.04
C SER A 487 -14.34 -6.84 27.46
N SER A 488 -14.81 -5.81 26.75
CA SER A 488 -16.04 -5.09 27.11
C SER A 488 -17.31 -5.83 26.72
N GLY A 489 -17.20 -6.90 25.93
CA GLY A 489 -18.34 -7.65 25.39
C GLY A 489 -19.05 -6.95 24.22
N ARG A 490 -18.58 -5.77 23.79
CA ARG A 490 -19.19 -5.01 22.69
C ARG A 490 -18.85 -5.55 21.30
N CYS A 491 -17.80 -6.35 21.19
CA CYS A 491 -17.34 -6.89 19.92
C CYS A 491 -18.14 -8.12 19.51
N ILE A 492 -18.43 -8.26 18.21
CA ILE A 492 -19.15 -9.43 17.67
C ILE A 492 -18.46 -10.78 17.94
N CYS A 493 -17.15 -10.80 18.21
CA CYS A 493 -16.42 -12.02 18.58
C CYS A 493 -16.62 -12.43 20.05
N SER A 494 -17.35 -11.64 20.83
CA SER A 494 -17.77 -11.92 22.20
C SER A 494 -19.29 -12.08 22.31
N ASP A 495 -20.00 -12.03 21.18
CA ASP A 495 -21.45 -12.13 21.08
C ASP A 495 -21.84 -13.58 20.68
N GLU A 496 -22.69 -14.22 21.48
CA GLU A 496 -23.07 -15.62 21.30
C GLU A 496 -23.88 -15.87 20.02
N ASP A 497 -24.63 -14.89 19.51
CA ASP A 497 -25.39 -15.04 18.28
C ASP A 497 -24.44 -15.08 17.07
N PHE A 498 -23.42 -14.21 17.05
CA PHE A 498 -22.39 -14.22 16.01
C PHE A 498 -21.50 -15.45 16.07
N ILE A 499 -21.10 -15.89 17.28
CA ILE A 499 -20.35 -17.14 17.48
C ILE A 499 -21.18 -18.33 17.01
N GLY A 500 -22.46 -18.39 17.40
CA GLY A 500 -23.39 -19.43 16.97
C GLY A 500 -23.59 -19.43 15.45
N ALA A 501 -23.71 -18.27 14.82
CA ALA A 501 -23.81 -18.14 13.36
C ALA A 501 -22.54 -18.63 12.67
N TYR A 502 -21.36 -18.28 13.18
CA TYR A 502 -20.08 -18.76 12.66
C TYR A 502 -19.96 -20.29 12.75
N ARG A 503 -20.28 -20.89 13.90
CA ARG A 503 -20.24 -22.35 14.09
C ARG A 503 -21.24 -23.09 13.20
N ARG A 504 -22.45 -22.56 13.00
CA ARG A 504 -23.40 -23.13 12.02
C ARG A 504 -22.87 -23.07 10.59
N LYS A 505 -22.16 -22.00 10.26
CA LYS A 505 -21.61 -21.75 8.93
C LYS A 505 -20.44 -22.69 8.60
N TYR A 506 -19.53 -22.96 9.52
CA TYR A 506 -18.31 -23.73 9.26
C TYR A 506 -18.21 -25.08 9.99
N GLY A 507 -19.17 -25.41 10.85
CA GLY A 507 -19.13 -26.56 11.77
C GLY A 507 -18.41 -26.23 13.09
N ASN A 508 -18.49 -27.16 14.05
CA ASN A 508 -17.85 -27.02 15.38
C ASN A 508 -16.31 -27.19 15.38
N THR A 509 -15.72 -27.53 14.23
CA THR A 509 -14.28 -27.69 14.09
C THR A 509 -13.61 -26.34 13.88
N VAL A 510 -13.23 -25.70 14.98
CA VAL A 510 -12.03 -24.85 14.98
C VAL A 510 -10.87 -25.82 14.73
N GLU A 511 -10.35 -25.87 13.50
CA GLU A 511 -9.09 -26.57 13.24
C GLU A 511 -8.03 -25.92 14.13
N GLN A 512 -7.66 -26.62 15.21
CA GLN A 512 -6.45 -26.26 15.94
C GLN A 512 -5.29 -26.35 14.94
N PRO A 513 -4.43 -25.33 14.85
CA PRO A 513 -3.24 -25.44 14.01
C PRO A 513 -2.50 -26.70 14.42
N SER A 514 -2.31 -27.60 13.46
CA SER A 514 -1.60 -28.86 13.64
C SER A 514 -0.33 -28.61 14.44
N LYS A 515 -0.20 -29.27 15.60
CA LYS A 515 1.06 -29.34 16.33
C LYS A 515 2.08 -29.98 15.40
N VAL A 516 2.85 -29.16 14.68
CA VAL A 516 4.08 -29.62 14.05
C VAL A 516 5.01 -29.94 15.22
N SER A 517 5.16 -31.23 15.49
CA SER A 517 6.15 -31.75 16.40
C SER A 517 7.52 -31.20 16.00
N ALA A 518 8.18 -30.53 16.94
CA ALA A 518 9.60 -30.24 16.84
C ALA A 518 10.35 -31.57 16.70
N ALA A 519 10.96 -31.77 15.53
CA ALA A 519 12.02 -32.73 15.27
C ALA A 519 13.05 -32.04 14.38
#